data_AF-A0A7Y3NJ51-F1
#
_entry.id   AF-A0A7Y3NJ51-F1
#
_cell.length_a   1.000
_cell.length_b   1.000
_cell.length_c   1.000
_cell.angle_alpha   90.00
_cell.angle_beta   90.00
_cell.angle_gamma   90.00
#
_symmetry.space_group_name_H-M   'P 1'
#
loop_
_entity.id
_entity.type
_entity.pdbx_description
1 polymer ?
#
loop_
_entity_poly.entity_id
_entity_poly.type
_entity_poly.pdbx_seq_one_letter_code
_entity_poly.pdbx_strand_id
1 'polypeptide(L)'
;WEGREILWLTDGQLSVPVDVKGADFWFLQTPDDDSWNGEHVFQRPDAPDEPPRRVFWKDLRALPEGVPFWVAGNLSAGPDGRVCFRNAETHLLLVAYEGRPETVVARTLWSSRQKIEHWNFITPLSLAVGLMALLIAGYFSLRQPGGRAEGLIALALALVPSTFFLPPGIAFFYAFNKLWTESRHQRGLRDLAFLKNPLDHAARLQYRKKARRGELLAQVLFLIGAGTNAALLLILLKIWIH
;
A
#
# COMPACT_ATOMS: atom_id res chain seq x y z
N TRP A 1 35.26 -9.66 -13.08
CA TRP A 1 34.03 -8.86 -13.21
C TRP A 1 34.18 -7.50 -12.50
N GLU A 2 35.34 -6.84 -12.65
CA GLU A 2 35.55 -5.50 -12.11
C GLU A 2 35.24 -4.46 -13.20
N GLY A 3 34.38 -3.49 -12.86
CA GLY A 3 34.23 -2.24 -13.63
C GLY A 3 33.13 -2.20 -14.70
N ARG A 4 32.42 -3.30 -15.00
CA ARG A 4 31.29 -3.28 -15.93
C ARG A 4 29.99 -3.60 -15.19
N GLU A 5 29.18 -2.57 -14.96
CA GLU A 5 27.81 -2.62 -14.43
C GLU A 5 26.86 -3.24 -15.48
N ILE A 6 27.18 -4.46 -15.93
CA ILE A 6 26.44 -5.18 -16.97
C ILE A 6 25.97 -6.52 -16.39
N LEU A 7 24.66 -6.72 -16.36
CA LEU A 7 24.02 -7.99 -16.06
C LEU A 7 23.70 -8.71 -17.37
N TRP A 8 24.12 -9.97 -17.49
CA TRP A 8 23.75 -10.80 -18.64
C TRP A 8 22.52 -11.63 -18.29
N LEU A 9 21.44 -11.41 -19.02
CA LEU A 9 20.22 -12.19 -18.89
C LEU A 9 20.12 -13.19 -20.04
N THR A 10 19.51 -14.33 -19.78
CA THR A 10 19.31 -15.38 -20.76
C THR A 10 17.97 -16.08 -20.56
N ASP A 11 17.30 -16.42 -21.65
CA ASP A 11 16.15 -17.33 -21.66
C ASP A 11 16.55 -18.77 -22.05
N GLY A 12 17.86 -19.03 -22.17
CA GLY A 12 18.44 -20.29 -22.62
C GLY A 12 18.74 -20.34 -24.13
N GLN A 13 18.15 -19.45 -24.94
CA GLN A 13 18.38 -19.34 -26.37
C GLN A 13 19.08 -18.05 -26.76
N LEU A 14 18.65 -16.93 -26.17
CA LEU A 14 19.17 -15.60 -26.40
C LEU A 14 19.76 -15.07 -25.10
N SER A 15 20.98 -14.53 -25.18
CA SER A 15 21.57 -13.75 -24.10
C SER A 15 21.59 -12.28 -24.45
N VAL A 16 21.04 -11.45 -23.56
CA VAL A 16 20.95 -10.00 -23.73
C VAL A 16 21.69 -9.31 -22.59
N PRO A 17 22.63 -8.40 -22.89
CA PRO A 17 23.28 -7.58 -21.88
C PRO A 17 22.34 -6.46 -21.40
N VAL A 18 22.37 -6.21 -20.10
CA VAL A 18 21.61 -5.16 -19.41
C VAL A 18 22.58 -4.26 -18.66
N ASP A 19 22.70 -3.01 -19.08
CA ASP A 19 23.46 -1.96 -18.40
C ASP A 19 22.65 -1.49 -17.19
N VAL A 20 23.02 -1.99 -16.01
CA VAL A 20 22.29 -1.78 -14.74
C VAL A 20 22.66 -0.46 -14.07
N LYS A 21 23.49 0.36 -14.69
CA LYS A 21 23.88 1.66 -14.18
C LYS A 21 22.68 2.57 -13.96
N GLY A 22 22.43 2.92 -12.70
CA GLY A 22 21.31 3.78 -12.31
C GLY A 22 19.93 3.14 -12.55
N ALA A 23 19.86 1.82 -12.77
CA ALA A 23 18.61 1.12 -12.96
C ALA A 23 17.83 0.96 -11.64
N ASP A 24 16.51 0.91 -11.77
CA ASP A 24 15.62 0.66 -10.64
C ASP A 24 15.44 -0.84 -10.47
N PHE A 25 16.16 -1.39 -9.49
CA PHE A 25 16.12 -2.81 -9.18
C PHE A 25 15.16 -3.06 -8.01
N TRP A 26 14.22 -4.00 -8.21
CA TRP A 26 13.20 -4.35 -7.23
C TRP A 26 13.20 -5.84 -6.98
N PHE A 27 13.06 -6.23 -5.72
CA PHE A 27 12.77 -7.62 -5.34
C PHE A 27 11.30 -7.79 -5.04
N LEU A 28 10.69 -8.77 -5.73
CA LEU A 28 9.35 -9.22 -5.48
C LEU A 28 9.40 -10.54 -4.71
N GLN A 29 9.13 -10.47 -3.40
CA GLN A 29 9.07 -11.66 -2.55
C GLN A 29 7.84 -12.50 -2.89
N THR A 30 7.99 -13.82 -2.80
CA THR A 30 6.90 -14.79 -2.96
C THR A 30 6.65 -15.47 -1.63
N PRO A 31 5.40 -15.73 -1.25
CA PRO A 31 5.10 -16.73 -0.23
C PRO A 31 5.43 -18.11 -0.80
N ASP A 32 6.00 -19.01 0.01
CA ASP A 32 6.58 -20.32 -0.36
C ASP A 32 5.64 -21.33 -1.07
N ASP A 33 4.47 -20.94 -1.56
CA ASP A 33 3.44 -21.84 -2.07
C ASP A 33 3.33 -21.79 -3.62
N ASP A 34 3.47 -22.94 -4.28
CA ASP A 34 3.35 -23.09 -5.74
C ASP A 34 1.91 -22.97 -6.27
N SER A 35 0.91 -22.84 -5.39
CA SER A 35 -0.50 -22.74 -5.76
C SER A 35 -0.97 -21.33 -6.15
N TRP A 36 -0.02 -20.42 -6.40
CA TRP A 36 -0.28 -19.07 -6.92
C TRP A 36 -0.70 -19.13 -8.39
N ASN A 37 -2.01 -19.10 -8.63
CA ASN A 37 -2.60 -18.76 -9.93
C ASN A 37 -3.01 -17.27 -9.92
N GLY A 38 -2.70 -16.54 -11.00
CA GLY A 38 -2.76 -15.07 -11.06
C GLY A 38 -4.10 -14.41 -10.70
N GLU A 39 -5.19 -15.18 -10.56
CA GLU A 39 -6.52 -14.69 -10.17
C GLU A 39 -6.79 -14.79 -8.66
N HIS A 40 -6.15 -15.72 -7.95
CA HIS A 40 -6.33 -15.89 -6.51
C HIS A 40 -5.28 -15.16 -5.67
N VAL A 41 -4.32 -14.50 -6.33
CA VAL A 41 -3.32 -13.60 -5.69
C VAL A 41 -3.97 -12.66 -4.68
N PHE A 42 -5.14 -12.13 -5.04
CA PHE A 42 -5.82 -11.13 -4.24
C PHE A 42 -6.70 -11.74 -3.11
N GLN A 43 -7.03 -13.04 -3.18
CA GLN A 43 -7.96 -13.70 -2.26
C GLN A 43 -7.28 -14.30 -1.02
N ARG A 44 -5.95 -14.17 -0.92
CA ARG A 44 -5.12 -14.90 0.03
C ARG A 44 -4.67 -14.03 1.22
N PRO A 45 -4.88 -14.49 2.47
CA PRO A 45 -4.39 -13.81 3.68
C PRO A 45 -2.86 -13.76 3.78
N ASP A 46 -2.18 -14.69 3.11
CA ASP A 46 -0.72 -14.90 3.09
C ASP A 46 -0.01 -14.13 1.96
N ALA A 47 -0.74 -13.39 1.14
CA ALA A 47 -0.12 -12.56 0.10
C ALA A 47 0.83 -11.53 0.72
N PRO A 48 2.03 -11.32 0.14
CA PRO A 48 3.01 -10.43 0.71
C PRO A 48 2.43 -9.02 0.69
N ASP A 49 2.27 -8.50 1.89
CA ASP A 49 1.53 -7.29 2.19
C ASP A 49 2.45 -6.07 2.29
N GLU A 50 3.76 -6.30 2.16
CA GLU A 50 4.79 -5.29 2.07
C GLU A 50 5.00 -4.86 0.61
N PRO A 51 5.23 -3.56 0.36
CA PRO A 51 5.64 -3.11 -0.96
C PRO A 51 6.96 -3.75 -1.37
N PRO A 52 7.17 -3.97 -2.69
CA PRO A 52 8.44 -4.48 -3.18
C PRO A 52 9.55 -3.52 -2.75
N ARG A 53 10.70 -4.08 -2.38
CA ARG A 53 11.83 -3.27 -1.90
C ARG A 53 12.70 -2.89 -3.08
N ARG A 54 12.93 -1.58 -3.24
CA ARG A 54 13.95 -1.07 -4.15
C ARG A 54 15.32 -1.33 -3.53
N VAL A 55 16.20 -1.93 -4.30
CA VAL A 55 17.60 -2.16 -3.93
C VAL A 55 18.47 -1.47 -4.97
N PHE A 56 19.54 -0.80 -4.56
CA PHE A 56 20.45 -0.24 -5.54
C PHE A 56 21.44 -1.31 -5.99
N TRP A 57 21.79 -1.32 -7.27
CA TRP A 57 22.75 -2.28 -7.82
C TRP A 57 24.07 -2.33 -7.02
N LYS A 58 24.56 -1.15 -6.61
CA LYS A 58 25.77 -1.01 -5.76
C LYS A 58 25.67 -1.72 -4.40
N ASP A 59 24.46 -1.95 -3.89
CA ASP A 59 24.23 -2.57 -2.58
C ASP A 59 24.09 -4.10 -2.71
N LEU A 60 23.94 -4.64 -3.92
CA LEU A 60 23.90 -6.08 -4.19
C LEU A 60 25.32 -6.66 -4.13
N ARG A 61 25.59 -7.44 -3.07
CA ARG A 61 26.88 -8.13 -2.91
C ARG A 61 27.01 -9.39 -3.75
N ALA A 62 25.90 -10.11 -3.91
CA ALA A 62 25.82 -11.35 -4.67
C ALA A 62 24.40 -11.53 -5.18
N LEU A 63 24.29 -12.09 -6.37
CA LEU A 63 23.04 -12.51 -6.97
C LEU A 63 23.19 -13.99 -7.35
N PRO A 64 22.35 -14.90 -6.82
CA PRO A 64 22.41 -16.30 -7.22
C PRO A 64 22.18 -16.47 -8.72
N GLU A 65 22.85 -17.43 -9.32
CA GLU A 65 22.59 -17.81 -10.70
C GLU A 65 21.20 -18.47 -10.80
N GLY A 66 20.49 -18.20 -11.90
CA GLY A 66 19.15 -18.77 -12.14
C GLY A 66 17.98 -17.96 -11.55
N VAL A 67 18.23 -16.82 -10.92
CA VAL A 67 17.15 -15.91 -10.49
C VAL A 67 16.42 -15.35 -11.71
N PRO A 68 15.09 -15.50 -11.83
CA PRO A 68 14.37 -14.98 -12.97
C PRO A 68 14.16 -13.47 -12.84
N PHE A 69 14.26 -12.80 -13.99
CA PHE A 69 14.15 -11.34 -14.11
C PHE A 69 13.04 -10.96 -15.07
N TRP A 70 12.33 -9.90 -14.72
CA TRP A 70 11.54 -9.14 -15.66
C TRP A 70 12.23 -7.79 -15.91
N VAL A 71 12.50 -7.48 -17.17
CA VAL A 71 13.18 -6.25 -17.57
C VAL A 71 12.29 -5.46 -18.52
N ALA A 72 12.14 -4.17 -18.22
CA ALA A 72 11.49 -3.23 -19.11
C ALA A 72 12.26 -1.92 -19.17
N GLY A 73 12.38 -1.38 -20.37
CA GLY A 73 13.10 -0.14 -20.63
C GLY A 73 13.52 -0.06 -22.08
N ASN A 74 14.37 0.93 -22.37
CA ASN A 74 14.85 1.15 -23.72
C ASN A 74 15.94 0.14 -24.10
N LEU A 75 15.79 -0.38 -25.31
CA LEU A 75 16.79 -1.19 -25.97
C LEU A 75 17.59 -0.28 -26.92
N SER A 76 18.92 -0.28 -26.81
CA SER A 76 19.78 0.60 -27.62
C SER A 76 21.08 -0.10 -27.99
N ALA A 77 21.70 0.32 -29.09
CA ALA A 77 23.01 -0.19 -29.47
C ALA A 77 24.08 0.41 -28.56
N GLY A 78 24.90 -0.45 -27.96
CA GLY A 78 26.10 -0.08 -27.23
C GLY A 78 27.22 0.41 -28.15
N PRO A 79 28.31 0.96 -27.58
CA PRO A 79 29.46 1.44 -28.34
C PRO A 79 30.16 0.36 -29.17
N ASP A 80 29.98 -0.90 -28.79
CA ASP A 80 30.48 -2.11 -29.43
C ASP A 80 29.51 -2.69 -30.48
N GLY A 81 28.42 -1.97 -30.80
CA GLY A 81 27.39 -2.37 -31.75
C GLY A 81 26.43 -3.44 -31.23
N ARG A 82 26.59 -3.89 -29.98
CA ARG A 82 25.71 -4.88 -29.36
C ARG A 82 24.47 -4.21 -28.81
N VAL A 83 23.33 -4.84 -29.00
CA VAL A 83 22.06 -4.32 -28.50
C VAL A 83 21.95 -4.64 -27.01
N CYS A 84 21.76 -3.62 -26.17
CA CYS A 84 21.64 -3.75 -24.73
C CYS A 84 20.45 -2.96 -24.17
N PHE A 85 19.87 -3.46 -23.09
CA PHE A 85 18.95 -2.67 -22.27
C PHE A 85 19.75 -1.67 -21.46
N ARG A 86 19.34 -0.41 -21.46
CA ARG A 86 20.00 0.61 -20.64
C ARG A 86 19.06 1.70 -20.20
N ASN A 87 19.44 2.37 -19.12
CA ASN A 87 18.76 3.56 -18.66
C ASN A 87 18.98 4.70 -19.66
N ALA A 88 17.89 5.22 -20.23
CA ALA A 88 17.91 6.31 -21.20
C ALA A 88 16.71 7.24 -20.92
N GLU A 89 15.91 7.59 -21.93
CA GLU A 89 14.70 8.39 -21.73
C GLU A 89 13.66 7.70 -20.84
N THR A 90 13.50 6.38 -20.99
CA THR A 90 12.71 5.58 -20.05
C THR A 90 13.64 4.96 -19.02
N HIS A 91 13.21 5.02 -17.76
CA HIS A 91 13.92 4.38 -16.67
C HIS A 91 13.92 2.87 -16.86
N LEU A 92 15.12 2.28 -16.78
CA LEU A 92 15.28 0.84 -16.83
C LEU A 92 14.79 0.22 -15.52
N LEU A 93 13.75 -0.60 -15.63
CA LEU A 93 13.12 -1.34 -14.54
C LEU A 93 13.59 -2.79 -14.59
N LEU A 94 14.23 -3.25 -13.50
CA LEU A 94 14.54 -4.65 -13.27
C LEU A 94 13.74 -5.14 -12.07
N VAL A 95 12.99 -6.22 -12.27
CA VAL A 95 12.27 -6.91 -11.19
C VAL A 95 12.82 -8.32 -11.10
N ALA A 96 13.56 -8.59 -10.02
CA ALA A 96 13.87 -9.95 -9.60
C ALA A 96 12.64 -10.54 -8.91
N TYR A 97 12.25 -11.74 -9.30
CA TYR A 97 11.10 -12.41 -8.71
C TYR A 97 11.41 -13.89 -8.45
N GLU A 98 10.55 -14.53 -7.67
CA GLU A 98 10.53 -15.98 -7.51
C GLU A 98 9.17 -16.52 -7.99
N GLY A 99 9.09 -17.83 -8.25
CA GLY A 99 7.86 -18.47 -8.72
C GLY A 99 7.48 -18.17 -10.18
N ARG A 100 6.20 -18.35 -10.50
CA ARG A 100 5.69 -18.38 -11.89
C ARG A 100 5.66 -17.00 -12.57
N PRO A 101 6.15 -16.85 -13.81
CA PRO A 101 6.17 -15.57 -14.53
C PRO A 101 4.80 -14.91 -14.68
N GLU A 102 3.73 -15.70 -14.86
CA GLU A 102 2.37 -15.22 -15.12
C GLU A 102 1.78 -14.47 -13.90
N THR A 103 2.35 -14.67 -12.72
CA THR A 103 1.87 -14.06 -11.47
C THR A 103 2.59 -12.77 -11.12
N VAL A 104 3.71 -12.44 -11.79
CA VAL A 104 4.58 -11.30 -11.44
C VAL A 104 3.78 -9.99 -11.46
N VAL A 105 3.00 -9.76 -12.52
CA VAL A 105 2.18 -8.56 -12.66
C VAL A 105 1.13 -8.44 -11.55
N ALA A 106 0.36 -9.50 -11.29
CA ALA A 106 -0.68 -9.50 -10.26
C ALA A 106 -0.09 -9.27 -8.86
N ARG A 107 1.05 -9.92 -8.57
CA ARG A 107 1.80 -9.74 -7.31
C ARG A 107 2.31 -8.32 -7.15
N THR A 108 2.89 -7.75 -8.19
CA THR A 108 3.41 -6.38 -8.19
C THR A 108 2.29 -5.37 -7.98
N LEU A 109 1.14 -5.57 -8.63
CA LEU A 109 -0.06 -4.75 -8.42
C LEU A 109 -0.60 -4.85 -7.00
N TRP A 110 -0.53 -6.03 -6.37
CA TRP A 110 -0.98 -6.20 -5.00
C TRP A 110 -0.04 -5.57 -3.99
N SER A 111 1.26 -5.90 -4.07
CA SER A 111 2.27 -5.46 -3.10
C SER A 111 2.47 -3.95 -3.16
N SER A 112 2.36 -3.33 -4.34
CA SER A 112 2.42 -1.88 -4.49
C SER A 112 1.25 -1.11 -3.87
N ARG A 113 0.13 -1.76 -3.54
CA ARG A 113 -1.00 -1.09 -2.90
C ARG A 113 -0.80 -0.97 -1.40
N GLN A 114 -0.88 0.27 -0.90
CA GLN A 114 -0.92 0.52 0.53
C GLN A 114 -2.13 -0.17 1.18
N LYS A 115 -1.93 -0.74 2.36
CA LYS A 115 -3.01 -1.35 3.16
C LYS A 115 -4.10 -0.33 3.46
N ILE A 116 -3.70 0.86 3.89
CA ILE A 116 -4.59 1.98 4.23
C ILE A 116 -4.01 3.24 3.59
N GLU A 117 -4.68 3.76 2.56
CA GLU A 117 -4.20 4.94 1.79
C GLU A 117 -4.13 6.22 2.63
N HIS A 118 -4.90 6.28 3.72
CA HIS A 118 -4.89 7.39 4.66
C HIS A 118 -3.73 7.30 5.67
N TRP A 119 -3.00 6.19 5.71
CA TRP A 119 -1.86 6.00 6.59
C TRP A 119 -0.55 6.17 5.80
N ASN A 120 -0.16 7.42 5.62
CA ASN A 120 1.11 7.79 4.98
C ASN A 120 2.11 8.32 6.04
N PHE A 121 3.30 8.71 5.60
CA PHE A 121 4.35 9.20 6.50
C PHE A 121 3.97 10.49 7.25
N ILE A 122 3.00 11.26 6.73
CA ILE A 122 2.52 12.52 7.33
C ILE A 122 1.44 12.23 8.39
N THR A 123 0.67 11.15 8.23
CA THR A 123 -0.47 10.83 9.11
C THR A 123 -0.14 10.84 10.61
N PRO A 124 0.96 10.21 11.10
CA PRO A 124 1.31 10.28 12.52
C PRO A 124 1.57 11.71 13.00
N LEU A 125 2.22 12.53 12.18
CA LEU A 125 2.50 13.93 12.50
C LEU A 125 1.20 14.74 12.55
N SER A 126 0.31 14.58 11.57
CA SER A 126 -1.00 15.24 11.56
C SER A 126 -1.85 14.86 12.78
N LEU A 127 -1.84 13.59 13.17
CA LEU A 127 -2.55 13.13 14.37
C LEU A 127 -1.96 13.74 15.65
N ALA A 128 -0.62 13.80 15.77
CA ALA A 128 0.04 14.39 16.94
C ALA A 128 -0.25 15.89 17.07
N VAL A 129 -0.17 16.63 15.95
CA VAL A 129 -0.47 18.07 15.92
C VAL A 129 -1.95 18.32 16.22
N GLY A 130 -2.87 17.56 15.63
CA GLY A 130 -4.30 17.66 15.90
C GLY A 130 -4.66 17.35 17.35
N LEU A 131 -4.08 16.28 17.92
CA LEU A 131 -4.20 15.93 19.33
C LEU A 131 -3.74 17.08 20.22
N MET A 132 -2.54 17.61 19.99
CA MET A 132 -1.99 18.71 20.79
C MET A 132 -2.85 19.97 20.69
N ALA A 133 -3.31 20.33 19.49
CA ALA A 133 -4.19 21.47 19.29
C ALA A 133 -5.51 21.33 20.05
N LEU A 134 -6.13 20.14 20.03
CA LEU A 134 -7.36 19.87 20.77
C LEU A 134 -7.15 19.87 22.29
N LEU A 135 -6.01 19.39 22.79
CA LEU A 135 -5.68 19.46 24.22
C LEU A 135 -5.47 20.91 24.68
N ILE A 136 -4.77 21.73 23.90
CA ILE A 136 -4.56 23.15 24.18
C ILE A 136 -5.91 23.88 24.17
N ALA A 137 -6.73 23.66 23.14
CA ALA A 137 -8.07 24.23 23.05
C ALA A 137 -8.93 23.82 24.25
N GLY A 138 -8.92 22.52 24.60
CA GLY A 138 -9.62 21.99 25.75
C GLY A 138 -9.22 22.67 27.07
N TYR A 139 -7.91 22.86 27.29
CA TYR A 139 -7.39 23.55 28.47
C TYR A 139 -7.88 25.01 28.57
N PHE A 140 -7.81 25.77 27.48
CA PHE A 140 -8.26 27.16 27.48
C PHE A 140 -9.77 27.29 27.65
N SER A 141 -10.57 26.46 26.96
CA SER A 141 -12.03 26.47 27.09
C SER A 141 -12.49 26.09 28.49
N LEU A 142 -11.83 25.13 29.15
CA LEU A 142 -12.17 24.76 30.54
C LEU A 142 -11.86 25.85 31.57
N ARG A 143 -10.93 26.78 31.28
CA ARG A 143 -10.62 27.91 32.17
C ARG A 143 -11.62 29.07 32.05
N GLN A 144 -12.36 29.16 30.95
CA GLN A 144 -13.30 30.26 30.74
C GLN A 144 -14.65 29.96 31.43
N PRO A 145 -15.24 30.93 32.15
CA PRO A 145 -16.61 30.81 32.64
C PRO A 145 -17.57 30.57 31.46
N GLY A 146 -18.23 29.42 31.43
CA GLY A 146 -19.14 29.01 30.35
C GLY A 146 -18.54 28.14 29.25
N GLY A 147 -17.20 28.04 29.14
CA GLY A 147 -16.51 27.26 28.10
C GLY A 147 -16.44 25.75 28.35
N ARG A 148 -17.13 25.25 29.39
CA ARG A 148 -17.00 23.85 29.85
C ARG A 148 -17.44 22.83 28.79
N ALA A 149 -18.51 23.12 28.04
CA ALA A 149 -18.99 22.22 27.00
C ALA A 149 -17.98 22.09 25.85
N GLU A 150 -17.43 23.21 25.37
CA GLU A 150 -16.41 23.23 24.33
C GLU A 150 -15.14 22.51 24.76
N GLY A 151 -14.71 22.74 26.01
CA GLY A 151 -13.54 22.08 26.57
C GLY A 151 -13.71 20.55 26.64
N LEU A 152 -14.88 20.09 27.04
CA LEU A 152 -15.23 18.66 27.06
C LEU A 152 -15.26 18.05 25.65
N ILE A 153 -15.81 18.77 24.66
CA ILE A 153 -15.82 18.33 23.26
C ILE A 153 -14.40 18.23 22.72
N ALA A 154 -13.56 19.24 22.97
CA ALA A 154 -12.17 19.24 22.53
C ALA A 154 -11.39 18.04 23.12
N LEU A 155 -11.56 17.77 24.43
CA LEU A 155 -10.95 16.62 25.08
C LEU A 155 -11.49 15.28 24.55
N ALA A 156 -12.80 15.16 24.33
CA ALA A 156 -13.38 13.95 23.77
C ALA A 156 -12.84 13.66 22.37
N LEU A 157 -12.76 14.70 21.51
CA LEU A 157 -12.19 14.59 20.16
C LEU A 157 -10.69 14.28 20.18
N ALA A 158 -9.93 14.85 21.13
CA ALA A 158 -8.52 14.55 21.32
C ALA A 158 -8.29 13.05 21.61
N LEU A 159 -9.21 12.43 22.36
CA LEU A 159 -9.13 11.04 22.75
C LEU A 159 -9.73 10.06 21.73
N VAL A 160 -10.41 10.53 20.67
CA VAL A 160 -11.02 9.68 19.63
C VAL A 160 -10.05 8.64 19.05
N PRO A 161 -8.79 8.96 18.70
CA PRO A 161 -7.85 7.94 18.20
C PRO A 161 -7.61 6.80 19.18
N SER A 162 -7.64 7.06 20.49
CA SER A 162 -7.50 6.05 21.53
C SER A 162 -8.78 5.23 21.74
N THR A 163 -9.92 5.72 21.26
CA THR A 163 -11.20 5.01 21.47
C THR A 163 -11.38 3.77 20.60
N PHE A 164 -10.52 3.51 19.61
CA PHE A 164 -10.57 2.24 18.88
C PHE A 164 -10.47 1.02 19.80
N PHE A 165 -9.93 1.17 21.00
CA PHE A 165 -9.86 0.12 22.02
C PHE A 165 -11.15 -0.05 22.86
N LEU A 166 -12.15 0.81 22.69
CA LEU A 166 -13.46 0.63 23.32
C LEU A 166 -14.30 -0.40 22.55
N PRO A 167 -15.17 -1.20 23.22
CA PRO A 167 -15.86 -2.32 22.59
C PRO A 167 -16.64 -1.98 21.31
N PRO A 168 -17.42 -0.87 21.25
CA PRO A 168 -18.08 -0.47 20.01
C PRO A 168 -17.06 -0.12 18.91
N GLY A 169 -16.01 0.63 19.28
CA GLY A 169 -14.90 0.99 18.40
C GLY A 169 -14.22 -0.22 17.76
N ILE A 170 -13.90 -1.25 18.55
CA ILE A 170 -13.27 -2.49 18.06
C ILE A 170 -14.17 -3.17 17.02
N ALA A 171 -15.47 -3.29 17.31
CA ALA A 171 -16.41 -3.95 16.40
C ALA A 171 -16.53 -3.21 15.05
N PHE A 172 -16.68 -1.89 15.09
CA PHE A 172 -16.75 -1.06 13.88
C PHE A 172 -15.41 -1.03 13.13
N PHE A 173 -14.29 -0.99 13.84
CA PHE A 173 -12.96 -1.03 13.23
C PHE A 173 -12.68 -2.37 12.54
N TYR A 174 -13.11 -3.49 13.14
CA TYR A 174 -13.03 -4.80 12.52
C TYR A 174 -13.86 -4.87 11.23
N ALA A 175 -15.10 -4.37 11.27
CA ALA A 175 -15.97 -4.30 10.10
C ALA A 175 -15.39 -3.38 9.01
N PHE A 176 -14.84 -2.22 9.41
CA PHE A 176 -14.10 -1.31 8.54
C PHE A 176 -12.94 -2.04 7.84
N ASN A 177 -12.06 -2.70 8.59
CA ASN A 177 -10.90 -3.40 8.03
C ASN A 177 -11.33 -4.49 7.04
N LYS A 178 -12.38 -5.27 7.37
CA LYS A 178 -12.89 -6.32 6.47
C LYS A 178 -13.37 -5.73 5.14
N LEU A 179 -14.18 -4.68 5.19
CA LEU A 179 -14.70 -4.00 3.99
C LEU A 179 -13.61 -3.27 3.20
N TRP A 180 -12.64 -2.71 3.91
CA TRP A 180 -11.51 -2.00 3.30
C TRP A 180 -10.62 -2.98 2.54
N THR A 181 -10.29 -4.13 3.12
CA THR A 181 -9.55 -5.21 2.46
C THR A 181 -10.29 -5.72 1.22
N GLU A 182 -11.60 -5.95 1.31
CA GLU A 182 -12.40 -6.35 0.14
C GLU A 182 -12.39 -5.25 -0.94
N SER A 183 -12.49 -3.98 -0.55
CA SER A 183 -12.39 -2.87 -1.51
C SER A 183 -11.02 -2.80 -2.19
N ARG A 184 -9.93 -3.01 -1.43
CA ARG A 184 -8.55 -3.11 -1.94
C ARG A 184 -8.44 -4.25 -2.94
N HIS A 185 -9.02 -5.41 -2.63
CA HIS A 185 -9.12 -6.58 -3.52
C HIS A 185 -9.79 -6.21 -4.85
N GLN A 186 -10.98 -5.60 -4.80
CA GLN A 186 -11.71 -5.19 -6.01
C GLN A 186 -10.94 -4.17 -6.86
N ARG A 187 -10.15 -3.28 -6.25
CA ARG A 187 -9.27 -2.36 -6.98
C ARG A 187 -8.05 -3.03 -7.59
N GLY A 188 -7.54 -4.10 -6.97
CA GLY A 188 -6.51 -4.97 -7.57
C GLY A 188 -7.04 -5.66 -8.82
N LEU A 189 -8.21 -6.28 -8.74
CA LEU A 189 -8.87 -6.94 -9.88
C LEU A 189 -9.19 -5.98 -11.02
N ARG A 190 -9.63 -4.75 -10.69
CA ARG A 190 -9.86 -3.70 -11.68
C ARG A 190 -8.61 -3.41 -12.50
N ASP A 191 -7.46 -3.26 -11.83
CA ASP A 191 -6.20 -2.91 -12.48
C ASP A 191 -5.63 -4.10 -13.26
N LEU A 192 -5.76 -5.31 -12.72
CA LEU A 192 -5.39 -6.53 -13.46
C LEU A 192 -6.24 -6.69 -14.73
N ALA A 193 -7.55 -6.43 -14.64
CA ALA A 193 -8.44 -6.47 -15.81
C ALA A 193 -8.03 -5.44 -16.87
N PHE A 194 -7.60 -4.25 -16.47
CA PHE A 194 -7.06 -3.24 -17.38
C PHE A 194 -5.80 -3.70 -18.11
N LEU A 195 -4.87 -4.36 -17.40
CA LEU A 195 -3.64 -4.87 -18.01
C LEU A 195 -3.88 -6.09 -18.91
N LYS A 196 -4.80 -6.99 -18.53
CA LYS A 196 -5.17 -8.17 -19.33
C LYS A 196 -5.88 -7.78 -20.63
N ASN A 197 -6.86 -6.87 -20.55
CA ASN A 197 -7.62 -6.42 -21.70
C ASN A 197 -8.07 -4.96 -21.53
N PRO A 198 -7.35 -3.99 -22.13
CA PRO A 198 -7.69 -2.58 -22.04
C PRO A 198 -9.10 -2.24 -22.59
N LEU A 199 -9.63 -3.06 -23.51
CA LEU A 199 -10.93 -2.84 -24.14
C LEU A 199 -12.10 -3.34 -23.30
N ASP A 200 -11.86 -4.17 -22.27
CA ASP A 200 -12.92 -4.65 -21.38
C ASP A 200 -13.33 -3.55 -20.38
N HIS A 201 -14.20 -2.66 -20.84
CA HIS A 201 -14.76 -1.58 -20.03
C HIS A 201 -15.79 -2.10 -19.02
N ALA A 202 -16.49 -3.18 -19.35
CA ALA A 202 -17.57 -3.71 -18.52
C ALA A 202 -17.05 -4.31 -17.21
N ALA A 203 -16.03 -5.17 -17.28
CA ALA A 203 -15.40 -5.75 -16.10
C ALA A 203 -14.78 -4.66 -15.20
N ARG A 204 -14.06 -3.71 -15.79
CA ARG A 204 -13.46 -2.58 -15.05
C ARG A 204 -14.50 -1.75 -14.31
N LEU A 205 -15.65 -1.48 -14.95
CA LEU A 205 -16.73 -0.72 -14.34
C LEU A 205 -17.37 -1.49 -13.16
N GLN A 206 -17.55 -2.81 -13.29
CA GLN A 206 -18.06 -3.64 -12.20
C GLN A 206 -17.13 -3.61 -10.99
N TYR A 207 -15.83 -3.87 -11.17
CA TYR A 207 -14.85 -3.84 -10.09
C TYR A 207 -14.75 -2.47 -9.44
N ARG A 208 -14.78 -1.39 -10.22
CA ARG A 208 -14.80 -0.02 -9.70
C ARG A 208 -16.04 0.27 -8.86
N LYS A 209 -17.22 -0.18 -9.29
CA LYS A 209 -18.47 0.02 -8.53
C LYS A 209 -18.45 -0.75 -7.21
N LYS A 210 -17.99 -2.00 -7.22
CA LYS A 210 -17.85 -2.83 -6.01
C LYS A 210 -16.85 -2.20 -5.02
N ALA A 211 -15.67 -1.81 -5.50
CA ALA A 211 -14.67 -1.12 -4.70
C ALA A 211 -15.23 0.13 -4.03
N ARG A 212 -15.83 1.05 -4.81
CA ARG A 212 -16.39 2.30 -4.25
C ARG A 212 -17.49 2.06 -3.21
N ARG A 213 -18.35 1.07 -3.43
CA ARG A 213 -19.41 0.74 -2.46
C ARG A 213 -18.82 0.25 -1.15
N GLY A 214 -17.82 -0.63 -1.21
CA GLY A 214 -17.12 -1.11 -0.03
C GLY A 214 -16.35 -0.01 0.70
N GLU A 215 -15.67 0.89 -0.04
CA GLU A 215 -14.95 2.04 0.53
C GLU A 215 -15.90 2.98 1.27
N LEU A 216 -17.02 3.36 0.66
CA LEU A 216 -18.03 4.22 1.27
C LEU A 216 -18.63 3.57 2.52
N LEU A 217 -18.99 2.28 2.45
CA LEU A 217 -19.53 1.55 3.59
C LEU A 217 -18.51 1.45 4.73
N ALA A 218 -17.25 1.17 4.41
CA ALA A 218 -16.16 1.13 5.39
C ALA A 218 -16.02 2.48 6.08
N GLN A 219 -15.95 3.59 5.32
CA GLN A 219 -15.85 4.93 5.87
C GLN A 219 -17.04 5.30 6.77
N VAL A 220 -18.26 4.94 6.36
CA VAL A 220 -19.47 5.16 7.18
C VAL A 220 -19.38 4.40 8.49
N LEU A 221 -19.01 3.11 8.48
CA LEU A 221 -18.85 2.32 9.71
C LEU A 221 -17.75 2.87 10.61
N PHE A 222 -16.65 3.32 10.03
CA PHE A 222 -15.56 3.96 10.77
C PHE A 222 -16.06 5.23 11.48
N LEU A 223 -16.79 6.10 10.77
CA LEU A 223 -17.36 7.33 11.33
C LEU A 223 -18.41 7.04 12.41
N ILE A 224 -19.27 6.04 12.21
CA ILE A 224 -20.25 5.61 13.23
C ILE A 224 -19.53 5.11 14.48
N GLY A 225 -18.50 4.27 14.33
CA GLY A 225 -17.70 3.78 15.46
C GLY A 225 -17.00 4.90 16.22
N ALA A 226 -16.32 5.80 15.50
CA ALA A 226 -15.67 6.96 16.09
C ALA A 226 -16.67 7.88 16.80
N GLY A 227 -17.82 8.16 16.18
CA GLY A 227 -18.88 9.00 16.75
C GLY A 227 -19.53 8.39 17.99
N THR A 228 -19.80 7.08 17.97
CA THR A 228 -20.36 6.35 19.13
C THR A 228 -19.41 6.43 20.32
N ASN A 229 -18.12 6.22 20.06
CA ASN A 229 -17.10 6.31 21.11
C ASN A 229 -16.90 7.73 21.63
N ALA A 230 -16.92 8.74 20.75
CA ALA A 230 -16.85 10.13 21.15
C ALA A 230 -18.03 10.51 22.06
N ALA A 231 -19.24 10.05 21.73
CA ALA A 231 -20.42 10.25 22.57
C ALA A 231 -20.29 9.57 23.94
N LEU A 232 -19.78 8.33 23.97
CA LEU A 232 -19.50 7.63 25.23
C LEU A 232 -18.47 8.36 26.09
N LEU A 233 -17.37 8.84 25.50
CA LEU A 233 -16.37 9.65 26.19
C LEU A 233 -16.98 10.93 26.77
N LEU A 234 -17.82 11.63 26.00
CA LEU A 234 -18.50 12.83 26.49
C LEU A 234 -19.39 12.54 27.68
N ILE A 235 -20.13 11.42 27.66
CA ILE A 235 -20.97 10.99 28.79
C ILE A 235 -20.10 10.69 30.01
N LEU A 236 -19.01 9.93 29.84
CA LEU A 236 -18.10 9.57 30.94
C LEU A 236 -17.39 10.80 31.53
N LEU A 237 -16.88 11.71 30.69
CA LEU A 237 -16.27 12.95 31.14
C LEU A 237 -17.27 13.84 31.86
N LYS A 238 -18.52 13.90 31.39
CA LYS A 238 -19.58 14.67 32.07
C LYS A 238 -19.88 14.09 33.46
N ILE A 239 -19.92 12.77 33.60
CA ILE A 239 -20.13 12.10 34.90
C ILE A 239 -18.94 12.35 35.83
N TRP A 240 -17.70 12.27 35.34
CA TRP A 240 -16.50 12.39 36.17
C TRP A 240 -16.27 13.79 36.76
N ILE A 241 -16.71 14.85 36.05
CA ILE A 241 -16.52 16.24 36.52
C ILE A 241 -17.75 16.72 37.34
N HIS A 242 -18.76 15.88 37.57
CA HIS A 242 -19.90 16.16 38.44
C HIS A 242 -19.81 15.37 39.74
#